data_AF-A0A919PB19-F1
#
_entry.id   AF-A0A919PB19-F1
#
_cell.length_a   1.000
_cell.length_b   1.000
_cell.length_c   1.000
_cell.angle_alpha   90.00
_cell.angle_beta   90.00
_cell.angle_gamma   90.00
#
_symmetry.space_group_name_H-M   'P 1'
#
loop_
_entity.id
_entity.type
_entity.pdbx_description
1 polymer ?
#
loop_
_entity_poly.entity_id
_entity_poly.type
_entity_poly.pdbx_seq_one_letter_code
_entity_poly.pdbx_strand_id
1 'polypeptide(L)'
;MPAAAARPTRPTRPRGARPRRGVAALAAVGLLAACTGGSTEDGSPDPTPTPVTLRSAVALPDAATTVVPDGTAAEVALAVSGALFAEAPAAVLVADDDPAVVAPAASAAVALGSPLLVAGDGVADELDRLGTTDVVVVADDPAEQDELAADLPDDVRVAAVDAADPAPADLGLAFGDAEEVADGDLVAAVAGLEAPEPALLAAEDAAGAAPSASPGGGASTSAASTAAAPDGEGTADGAAPSVLGADGTTVEPPEPVDAAALLVDTHADPAGTAVAAATARAAGVPVVDVPGADPRATSAAVEALTGVGTVVAVGSSFGDAARLGPRVASAATGVQLPGGGQLVFPDAASAPGVAGKRYVALYGTPGTPALGVLGEQDVPAAIARAQQTAAPYDALTDDTVVPTLEIIATIASAAPEPDGSYSRGRSVEDLRPLVEAAGEAGQAVVIDLQPGRTDFVTQAQRYAELLEYPHVGLALDPEWRLAPDQVHLRQIGSVGIDEVNATADWLATFTRDRQLPQKMFLLHQFSLRMITDRERLHTGHDELAMIIHADGQGSQPAKAGTWATLRQGAPDVHWGWKNFYDEDTPMLDPAQTYAVQPVPDLVTYQ
;
A
#
# COMPACT_ATOMS: atom_id res chain seq x y z
N MET A 1 51.13 -6.67 -42.60
CA MET A 1 50.64 -5.44 -43.28
C MET A 1 49.27 -5.12 -42.70
N PRO A 2 49.10 -4.00 -41.98
CA PRO A 2 47.89 -3.71 -41.23
C PRO A 2 46.93 -2.79 -42.02
N ALA A 3 45.63 -2.94 -41.81
CA ALA A 3 44.62 -1.96 -42.16
C ALA A 3 44.01 -1.41 -40.87
N ALA A 4 44.20 -0.11 -40.67
CA ALA A 4 43.70 0.74 -39.60
C ALA A 4 42.16 0.93 -39.74
N ALA A 5 41.35 0.82 -38.68
CA ALA A 5 41.01 1.84 -37.67
C ALA A 5 39.64 2.49 -37.90
N ALA A 6 38.74 2.36 -36.91
CA ALA A 6 37.77 3.38 -36.54
C ALA A 6 37.25 3.08 -35.12
N ARG A 7 37.65 3.91 -34.14
CA ARG A 7 37.05 3.99 -32.80
C ARG A 7 35.83 4.93 -32.87
N PRO A 8 34.69 4.61 -32.24
CA PRO A 8 33.66 5.60 -32.00
C PRO A 8 34.02 6.47 -30.77
N THR A 9 33.80 7.76 -30.95
CA THR A 9 34.12 8.90 -30.08
C THR A 9 33.16 9.02 -28.90
N ARG A 10 33.71 9.32 -27.71
CA ARG A 10 32.96 9.77 -26.52
C ARG A 10 32.23 11.10 -26.80
N PRO A 11 30.98 11.29 -26.33
CA PRO A 11 30.37 12.61 -26.31
C PRO A 11 30.90 13.44 -25.13
N THR A 12 31.34 14.64 -25.45
CA THR A 12 31.84 15.69 -24.57
C THR A 12 30.70 16.38 -23.82
N ARG A 13 30.82 16.52 -22.49
CA ARG A 13 30.00 17.40 -21.64
C ARG A 13 30.11 18.86 -22.10
N PRO A 14 29.01 19.64 -22.16
CA PRO A 14 29.10 21.09 -22.12
C PRO A 14 29.14 21.57 -20.66
N ARG A 15 30.14 22.40 -20.36
CA ARG A 15 30.27 23.17 -19.12
C ARG A 15 29.41 24.43 -19.20
N GLY A 16 28.61 24.65 -18.16
CA GLY A 16 28.51 25.92 -17.43
C GLY A 16 27.92 27.14 -18.14
N ALA A 17 26.66 27.44 -17.83
CA ALA A 17 26.17 28.81 -17.81
C ALA A 17 25.05 28.97 -16.75
N ARG A 18 25.35 29.69 -15.67
CA ARG A 18 24.40 30.38 -14.78
C ARG A 18 25.11 31.66 -14.31
N PRO A 19 24.41 32.72 -13.86
CA PRO A 19 22.98 33.03 -13.99
C PRO A 19 22.75 34.45 -14.54
N ARG A 20 21.60 34.70 -15.19
CA ARG A 20 21.09 36.07 -15.34
C ARG A 20 19.98 36.26 -14.31
N ARG A 21 20.27 37.09 -13.31
CA ARG A 21 19.32 37.64 -12.36
C ARG A 21 18.34 38.54 -13.13
N GLY A 22 17.10 38.10 -13.29
CA GLY A 22 15.99 38.95 -13.68
C GLY A 22 15.34 39.50 -12.41
N VAL A 23 15.55 40.78 -12.14
CA VAL A 23 14.80 41.53 -11.12
C VAL A 23 13.46 41.89 -11.76
N ALA A 24 12.38 41.25 -11.32
CA ALA A 24 11.03 41.70 -11.63
C ALA A 24 10.64 42.75 -10.58
N ALA A 25 10.59 44.01 -11.00
CA ALA A 25 10.09 45.10 -10.18
C ALA A 25 8.56 45.09 -10.22
N LEU A 26 7.91 44.88 -9.07
CA LEU A 26 6.50 45.20 -8.87
C LEU A 26 6.31 46.72 -9.00
N ALA A 27 5.50 47.15 -9.97
CA ALA A 27 5.03 48.52 -10.05
C ALA A 27 3.75 48.65 -9.19
N ALA A 28 3.89 49.26 -8.02
CA ALA A 28 2.76 49.74 -7.23
C ALA A 28 2.20 51.01 -7.89
N VAL A 29 0.96 50.96 -8.38
CA VAL A 29 0.21 52.14 -8.79
C VAL A 29 -0.76 52.48 -7.66
N GLY A 30 -0.36 53.44 -6.83
CA GLY A 30 -1.27 54.13 -5.92
C GLY A 30 -1.98 55.26 -6.67
N LEU A 31 -3.31 55.24 -6.67
CA LEU A 31 -4.14 56.36 -7.12
C LEU A 31 -5.07 56.76 -5.97
N LEU A 32 -4.57 57.73 -5.18
CA LEU A 32 -5.39 58.62 -4.36
C LEU A 32 -6.03 59.66 -5.28
N ALA A 33 -7.36 59.76 -5.26
CA ALA A 33 -8.06 60.95 -5.70
C ALA A 33 -9.27 61.20 -4.78
N ALA A 34 -9.17 62.28 -4.00
CA ALA A 34 -10.23 62.78 -3.14
C ALA A 34 -11.02 63.90 -3.85
N CYS A 35 -12.34 63.86 -3.62
CA CYS A 35 -13.34 64.94 -3.64
C CYS A 35 -13.65 65.69 -4.95
N THR A 36 -14.93 65.68 -5.38
CA THR A 36 -15.90 66.77 -5.09
C THR A 36 -17.31 66.35 -5.52
N GLY A 37 -18.31 66.80 -4.75
CA GLY A 37 -19.72 66.41 -4.89
C GLY A 37 -20.46 67.04 -6.07
N GLY A 38 -21.55 66.37 -6.42
CA GLY A 38 -22.58 66.84 -7.35
C GLY A 38 -23.80 65.96 -7.18
N SER A 39 -24.79 66.47 -6.45
CA SER A 39 -26.11 65.87 -6.28
C SER A 39 -26.90 65.97 -7.58
N THR A 40 -27.18 64.83 -8.21
CA THR A 40 -28.28 64.64 -9.16
C THR A 40 -28.75 63.20 -9.04
N GLU A 41 -30.04 63.04 -8.72
CA GLU A 41 -30.79 61.78 -8.77
C GLU A 41 -30.73 61.23 -10.20
N ASP A 42 -30.00 60.14 -10.40
CA ASP A 42 -30.14 59.24 -11.54
C ASP A 42 -29.92 57.82 -11.00
N GLY A 43 -30.88 56.93 -11.23
CA GLY A 43 -30.80 55.54 -10.82
C GLY A 43 -29.55 54.90 -11.44
N SER A 44 -28.56 54.59 -10.61
CA SER A 44 -27.45 53.73 -11.03
C SER A 44 -28.03 52.39 -11.46
N PRO A 45 -27.58 51.82 -12.59
CA PRO A 45 -27.78 50.40 -12.81
C PRO A 45 -27.12 49.67 -11.64
N ASP A 46 -27.85 48.72 -11.06
CA ASP A 46 -27.33 47.78 -10.07
C ASP A 46 -25.95 47.29 -10.57
N PRO A 47 -24.85 47.42 -9.80
CA PRO A 47 -23.57 46.91 -10.25
C PRO A 47 -23.75 45.43 -10.56
N THR A 48 -23.56 45.05 -11.82
CA THR A 48 -23.57 43.64 -12.19
C THR A 48 -22.57 42.92 -11.28
N PRO A 49 -22.99 41.89 -10.52
CA PRO A 49 -22.10 41.20 -9.61
C PRO A 49 -20.87 40.75 -10.39
N THR A 50 -19.68 41.06 -9.86
CA THR A 50 -18.44 40.63 -10.50
C THR A 50 -18.38 39.12 -10.33
N PRO A 51 -18.26 38.34 -11.41
CA PRO A 51 -18.24 36.89 -11.28
C PRO A 51 -17.05 36.47 -10.41
N VAL A 52 -17.33 35.61 -9.43
CA VAL A 52 -16.34 35.10 -8.46
C VAL A 52 -16.04 33.66 -8.84
N THR A 53 -14.77 33.32 -9.03
CA THR A 53 -14.36 31.92 -9.21
C THR A 53 -13.61 31.46 -7.99
N LEU A 54 -14.18 30.47 -7.29
CA LEU A 54 -13.55 29.81 -6.15
C LEU A 54 -12.75 28.60 -6.68
N ARG A 55 -11.44 28.62 -6.44
CA ARG A 55 -10.52 27.57 -6.85
C ARG A 55 -9.42 27.44 -5.81
N SER A 56 -9.28 26.24 -5.25
CA SER A 56 -8.22 25.92 -4.30
C SER A 56 -6.89 25.65 -5.00
N ALA A 57 -5.79 25.92 -4.30
CA ALA A 57 -4.44 25.58 -4.74
C ALA A 57 -3.93 24.39 -3.92
N VAL A 58 -3.75 23.25 -4.59
CA VAL A 58 -3.21 22.03 -3.98
C VAL A 58 -1.71 22.17 -3.74
N ALA A 59 -1.27 21.72 -2.58
CA ALA A 59 0.13 21.54 -2.21
C ALA A 59 0.45 20.04 -2.11
N LEU A 60 1.73 19.69 -2.23
CA LEU A 60 2.21 18.37 -1.84
C LEU A 60 3.38 18.54 -0.88
N PRO A 61 3.58 17.61 0.08
CA PRO A 61 4.75 17.65 0.93
C PRO A 61 6.06 17.57 0.13
N ASP A 62 7.09 18.28 0.60
CA ASP A 62 8.45 18.18 0.02
C ASP A 62 9.06 16.78 0.21
N ALA A 63 8.66 16.08 1.27
CA ALA A 63 9.08 14.71 1.54
C ALA A 63 8.22 13.73 0.73
N ALA A 64 8.87 12.75 0.08
CA ALA A 64 8.17 11.71 -0.68
C ALA A 64 7.23 10.83 0.16
N THR A 65 7.45 10.78 1.48
CA THR A 65 6.62 10.00 2.40
C THR A 65 6.40 10.81 3.67
N THR A 66 5.14 11.08 3.97
CA THR A 66 4.70 11.75 5.19
C THR A 66 3.75 10.84 5.94
N VAL A 67 3.90 10.70 7.25
CA VAL A 67 2.96 9.96 8.11
C VAL A 67 2.33 10.94 9.09
N VAL A 68 1.01 11.04 9.05
CA VAL A 68 0.21 11.76 10.01
C VAL A 68 -0.07 10.80 11.18
N PRO A 69 0.40 11.08 12.41
CA PRO A 69 0.21 10.19 13.55
C PRO A 69 -1.26 10.16 13.99
N ASP A 70 -1.62 9.19 14.82
CA ASP A 70 -2.93 9.17 15.48
C ASP A 70 -3.11 10.42 16.36
N GLY A 71 -4.32 10.97 16.34
CA GLY A 71 -4.72 12.16 17.11
C GLY A 71 -6.24 12.24 17.17
N THR A 72 -6.76 13.40 17.58
CA THR A 72 -8.19 13.70 17.40
C THR A 72 -8.52 13.89 15.91
N ALA A 73 -9.80 13.75 15.54
CA ALA A 73 -10.22 14.00 14.16
C ALA A 73 -9.84 15.42 13.68
N ALA A 74 -9.91 16.43 14.55
CA ALA A 74 -9.45 17.79 14.27
C ALA A 74 -7.94 17.87 14.02
N GLU A 75 -7.11 17.23 14.85
CA GLU A 75 -5.65 17.20 14.65
C GLU A 75 -5.27 16.53 13.31
N VAL A 76 -5.95 15.43 12.97
CA VAL A 76 -5.76 14.72 11.69
C VAL A 76 -6.20 15.57 10.51
N ALA A 77 -7.38 16.20 10.57
CA ALA A 77 -7.90 17.06 9.52
C ALA A 77 -6.97 18.24 9.25
N LEU A 78 -6.47 18.92 10.29
CA LEU A 78 -5.52 20.02 10.17
C LEU A 78 -4.19 19.55 9.55
N ALA A 79 -3.67 18.39 9.96
CA ALA A 79 -2.43 17.86 9.42
C ALA A 79 -2.54 17.52 7.92
N VAL A 80 -3.65 16.92 7.50
CA VAL A 80 -3.89 16.54 6.10
C VAL A 80 -4.19 17.77 5.23
N SER A 81 -4.96 18.73 5.73
CA SER A 81 -5.17 20.03 5.07
C SER A 81 -3.85 20.78 4.87
N GLY A 82 -3.02 20.86 5.92
CA GLY A 82 -1.68 21.42 5.88
C GLY A 82 -0.74 20.75 4.86
N ALA A 83 -0.92 19.45 4.63
CA ALA A 83 -0.13 18.68 3.68
C ALA A 83 -0.60 18.85 2.23
N LEU A 84 -1.91 19.02 1.99
CA LEU A 84 -2.53 18.91 0.67
C LEU A 84 -3.04 20.24 0.10
N PHE A 85 -3.18 21.31 0.89
CA PHE A 85 -3.67 22.61 0.41
C PHE A 85 -2.71 23.75 0.76
N ALA A 86 -2.33 24.53 -0.26
CA ALA A 86 -1.63 25.80 -0.10
C ALA A 86 -2.62 26.94 0.17
N GLU A 87 -3.72 26.97 -0.58
CA GLU A 87 -4.78 27.99 -0.50
C GLU A 87 -6.14 27.30 -0.72
N ALA A 88 -7.17 27.71 0.00
CA ALA A 88 -8.53 27.23 -0.16
C ALA A 88 -9.51 28.37 0.17
N PRO A 89 -10.04 29.08 -0.85
CA PRO A 89 -10.97 30.20 -0.65
C PRO A 89 -12.27 29.79 0.08
N ALA A 90 -12.61 28.50 0.03
CA ALA A 90 -13.69 27.93 0.80
C ALA A 90 -13.21 26.70 1.59
N ALA A 91 -13.93 26.32 2.64
CA ALA A 91 -13.69 25.10 3.42
C ALA A 91 -15.02 24.53 3.92
N VAL A 92 -15.05 23.24 4.22
CA VAL A 92 -16.19 22.57 4.88
C VAL A 92 -15.82 22.30 6.33
N LEU A 93 -16.73 22.58 7.27
CA LEU A 93 -16.54 22.39 8.71
C LEU A 93 -17.66 21.52 9.29
N VAL A 94 -17.27 20.54 10.09
CA VAL A 94 -18.16 19.68 10.89
C VAL A 94 -17.77 19.73 12.37
N ALA A 95 -18.69 19.38 13.26
CA ALA A 95 -18.44 19.37 14.70
C ALA A 95 -17.47 18.25 15.13
N ASP A 96 -17.67 17.06 14.58
CA ASP A 96 -16.92 15.84 14.91
C ASP A 96 -16.79 14.90 13.70
N ASP A 97 -16.40 13.65 13.94
CA ASP A 97 -16.28 12.61 12.91
C ASP A 97 -17.48 11.65 12.84
N ASP A 98 -18.68 12.09 13.28
CA ASP A 98 -19.91 11.29 13.13
C ASP A 98 -20.22 11.03 11.64
N PRO A 99 -20.39 9.76 11.22
CA PRO A 99 -20.75 9.39 9.86
C PRO A 99 -21.95 10.13 9.27
N ALA A 100 -22.97 10.44 10.07
CA ALA A 100 -24.19 11.11 9.62
C ALA A 100 -23.90 12.54 9.12
N VAL A 101 -22.90 13.19 9.70
CA VAL A 101 -22.48 14.55 9.33
C VAL A 101 -21.33 14.50 8.31
N VAL A 102 -20.37 13.60 8.50
CA VAL A 102 -19.19 13.47 7.63
C VAL A 102 -19.56 13.01 6.22
N ALA A 103 -20.53 12.12 6.05
CA ALA A 103 -20.93 11.64 4.72
C ALA A 103 -21.35 12.77 3.75
N PRO A 104 -22.38 13.59 4.06
CA PRO A 104 -22.76 14.71 3.20
C PRO A 104 -21.68 15.80 3.14
N ALA A 105 -20.93 16.03 4.23
CA ALA A 105 -19.83 16.99 4.25
C ALA A 105 -18.67 16.58 3.33
N ALA A 106 -18.36 15.28 3.23
CA ALA A 106 -17.34 14.75 2.33
C ALA A 106 -17.74 14.97 0.86
N SER A 107 -18.99 14.67 0.50
CA SER A 107 -19.51 14.98 -0.83
C SER A 107 -19.39 16.48 -1.13
N ALA A 108 -19.77 17.36 -0.19
CA ALA A 108 -19.66 18.80 -0.37
C ALA A 108 -18.20 19.27 -0.53
N ALA A 109 -17.28 18.74 0.27
CA ALA A 109 -15.85 19.05 0.19
C ALA A 109 -15.25 18.67 -1.17
N VAL A 110 -15.60 17.50 -1.70
CA VAL A 110 -15.15 17.03 -3.02
C VAL A 110 -15.75 17.87 -4.16
N ALA A 111 -17.04 18.18 -4.09
CA ALA A 111 -17.70 19.05 -5.07
C ALA A 111 -17.12 20.47 -5.06
N LEU A 112 -16.72 20.95 -3.86
CA LEU A 112 -16.11 22.25 -3.66
C LEU A 112 -14.62 22.29 -4.04
N GLY A 113 -13.95 21.13 -4.05
CA GLY A 113 -12.50 21.02 -4.20
C GLY A 113 -11.74 21.69 -3.05
N SER A 114 -12.25 21.57 -1.83
CA SER A 114 -11.77 22.28 -0.63
C SER A 114 -11.67 21.34 0.58
N PRO A 115 -10.83 21.65 1.59
CA PRO A 115 -10.62 20.76 2.71
C PRO A 115 -11.88 20.58 3.56
N LEU A 116 -12.04 19.37 4.12
CA LEU A 116 -13.00 19.06 5.18
C LEU A 116 -12.26 19.15 6.51
N LEU A 117 -12.70 20.05 7.38
CA LEU A 117 -12.13 20.31 8.70
C LEU A 117 -13.11 19.87 9.79
N VAL A 118 -12.56 19.53 10.96
CA VAL A 118 -13.33 19.24 12.17
C VAL A 118 -13.06 20.33 13.18
N ALA A 119 -14.11 20.78 13.87
CA ALA A 119 -14.02 21.82 14.88
C ALA A 119 -13.03 21.45 15.99
N GLY A 120 -12.21 22.42 16.40
CA GLY A 120 -11.20 22.21 17.43
C GLY A 120 -10.13 23.30 17.43
N ASP A 121 -9.16 23.13 18.33
CA ASP A 121 -8.01 24.04 18.45
C ASP A 121 -7.23 24.09 17.13
N GLY A 122 -7.00 25.30 16.61
CA GLY A 122 -6.18 25.53 15.41
C GLY A 122 -6.95 25.67 14.09
N VAL A 123 -8.26 25.44 14.06
CA VAL A 123 -9.09 25.65 12.84
C VAL A 123 -9.02 27.09 12.35
N ALA A 124 -9.13 28.08 13.25
CA ALA A 124 -9.01 29.49 12.88
C ALA A 124 -7.65 29.82 12.23
N ASP A 125 -6.55 29.32 12.80
CA ASP A 125 -5.20 29.52 12.25
C ASP A 125 -5.05 28.86 10.87
N GLU A 126 -5.72 27.72 10.64
CA GLU A 126 -5.70 27.01 9.36
C GLU A 126 -6.53 27.72 8.29
N LEU A 127 -7.72 28.24 8.63
CA LEU A 127 -8.54 29.05 7.74
C LEU A 127 -7.78 30.33 7.30
N ASP A 128 -7.10 30.98 8.24
CA ASP A 128 -6.23 32.12 7.97
C ASP A 128 -5.07 31.75 7.03
N ARG A 129 -4.43 30.59 7.25
CA ARG A 129 -3.33 30.09 6.40
C ARG A 129 -3.81 29.83 4.97
N LEU A 130 -5.00 29.25 4.83
CA LEU A 130 -5.61 28.90 3.54
C LEU A 130 -6.17 30.14 2.82
N GLY A 131 -6.35 31.25 3.51
CA GLY A 131 -7.01 32.44 2.97
C GLY A 131 -8.50 32.20 2.72
N THR A 132 -9.14 31.39 3.57
CA THR A 132 -10.55 31.03 3.44
C THR A 132 -11.46 32.23 3.71
N THR A 133 -12.41 32.49 2.81
CA THR A 133 -13.42 33.55 2.98
C THR A 133 -14.83 33.03 3.17
N ASP A 134 -15.06 31.76 2.83
CA ASP A 134 -16.38 31.14 2.87
C ASP A 134 -16.27 29.75 3.52
N VAL A 135 -17.05 29.49 4.58
CA VAL A 135 -17.09 28.19 5.26
C VAL A 135 -18.48 27.60 5.15
N VAL A 136 -18.55 26.35 4.68
CA VAL A 136 -19.77 25.54 4.69
C VAL A 136 -19.82 24.78 6.01
N VAL A 137 -20.75 25.13 6.90
CA VAL A 137 -20.96 24.42 8.16
C VAL A 137 -22.04 23.37 7.95
N VAL A 138 -21.66 22.11 8.09
CA VAL A 138 -22.55 20.94 7.97
C VAL A 138 -22.80 20.38 9.36
N ALA A 139 -24.07 20.30 9.77
CA ALA A 139 -24.50 19.75 11.06
C ALA A 139 -25.92 19.19 10.92
N ASP A 140 -26.32 18.29 11.83
CA ASP A 140 -27.68 17.73 11.90
C ASP A 140 -28.61 18.49 12.86
N ASP A 141 -28.05 19.35 13.73
CA ASP A 141 -28.77 20.27 14.62
C ASP A 141 -28.48 21.74 14.27
N PRO A 142 -29.51 22.56 13.97
CA PRO A 142 -29.35 24.00 13.79
C PRO A 142 -28.66 24.72 14.97
N ALA A 143 -28.82 24.23 16.20
CA ALA A 143 -28.16 24.83 17.36
C ALA A 143 -26.64 24.59 17.36
N GLU A 144 -26.20 23.40 16.94
CA GLU A 144 -24.79 23.08 16.78
C GLU A 144 -24.18 23.86 15.60
N GLN A 145 -24.94 24.02 14.52
CA GLN A 145 -24.55 24.86 13.40
C GLN A 145 -24.32 26.32 13.80
N ASP A 146 -25.21 26.90 14.63
CA ASP A 146 -25.04 28.26 15.16
C ASP A 146 -23.82 28.35 16.09
N GLU A 147 -23.53 27.32 16.88
CA GLU A 147 -22.35 27.25 17.76
C GLU A 147 -21.05 27.22 16.96
N LEU A 148 -20.96 26.33 15.96
CA LEU A 148 -19.83 26.26 15.03
C LEU A 148 -19.61 27.58 14.29
N ALA A 149 -20.68 28.20 13.80
CA ALA A 149 -20.61 29.47 13.10
C ALA A 149 -20.13 30.61 14.01
N ALA A 150 -20.48 30.59 15.31
CA ALA A 150 -20.07 31.61 16.27
C ALA A 150 -18.59 31.53 16.67
N ASP A 151 -17.97 30.36 16.55
CA ASP A 151 -16.56 30.13 16.86
C ASP A 151 -15.61 30.46 15.68
N LEU A 152 -16.17 30.76 14.49
CA LEU A 152 -15.41 31.14 13.31
C LEU A 152 -14.92 32.60 13.36
N PRO A 153 -13.82 32.95 12.63
CA PRO A 153 -13.38 34.33 12.51
C PRO A 153 -14.45 35.26 11.89
N ASP A 154 -14.57 36.48 12.40
CA ASP A 154 -15.60 37.47 12.01
C ASP A 154 -15.58 37.85 10.50
N ASP A 155 -14.46 37.61 9.80
CA ASP A 155 -14.27 37.94 8.39
C ASP A 155 -14.60 36.80 7.43
N VAL A 156 -14.96 35.62 7.95
CA VAL A 156 -15.42 34.46 7.18
C VAL A 156 -16.95 34.52 7.02
N ARG A 157 -17.43 34.18 5.83
CA ARG A 157 -18.86 34.06 5.53
C ARG A 157 -19.30 32.62 5.71
N VAL A 158 -20.45 32.41 6.34
CA VAL A 158 -20.96 31.07 6.63
C VAL A 158 -22.10 30.70 5.67
N ALA A 159 -22.02 29.49 5.12
CA ALA A 159 -23.12 28.81 4.44
C ALA A 159 -23.54 27.60 5.29
N ALA A 160 -24.80 27.58 5.70
CA ALA A 160 -25.38 26.53 6.54
C ALA A 160 -25.94 25.39 5.68
N VAL A 161 -25.59 24.14 6.01
CA VAL A 161 -26.15 22.92 5.39
C VAL A 161 -26.67 22.00 6.50
N ASP A 162 -27.92 21.55 6.34
CA ASP A 162 -28.50 20.48 7.13
C ASP A 162 -27.97 19.12 6.62
N ALA A 163 -27.31 18.36 7.48
CA ALA A 163 -26.77 17.05 7.13
C ALA A 163 -27.87 16.03 6.77
N ALA A 164 -29.08 16.17 7.32
CA ALA A 164 -30.19 15.25 7.08
C ALA A 164 -30.94 15.53 5.77
N ASP A 165 -30.87 16.76 5.26
CA ASP A 165 -31.43 17.17 3.97
C ASP A 165 -30.48 18.14 3.28
N PRO A 166 -29.30 17.66 2.82
CA PRO A 166 -28.33 18.52 2.17
C PRO A 166 -28.97 19.07 0.89
N ALA A 167 -29.06 20.40 0.81
CA ALA A 167 -29.64 21.13 -0.31
C ALA A 167 -28.52 21.72 -1.21
N PRO A 168 -27.81 20.90 -1.99
CA PRO A 168 -26.61 21.32 -2.71
C PRO A 168 -26.82 22.41 -3.76
N ALA A 169 -28.05 22.52 -4.27
CA ALA A 169 -28.45 23.57 -5.19
C ALA A 169 -28.28 24.97 -4.56
N ASP A 170 -28.46 25.09 -3.25
CA ASP A 170 -28.32 26.35 -2.52
C ASP A 170 -26.86 26.79 -2.40
N LEU A 171 -25.91 25.86 -2.55
CA LEU A 171 -24.47 26.16 -2.63
C LEU A 171 -23.98 26.38 -4.07
N GLY A 172 -24.83 26.16 -5.08
CA GLY A 172 -24.43 26.17 -6.49
C GLY A 172 -23.52 25.00 -6.87
N LEU A 173 -23.56 23.91 -6.10
CA LEU A 173 -22.76 22.71 -6.31
C LEU A 173 -23.56 21.65 -7.06
N ALA A 174 -22.87 20.85 -7.88
CA ALA A 174 -23.46 19.77 -8.65
C ALA A 174 -23.05 18.41 -8.05
N PHE A 175 -24.01 17.48 -8.01
CA PHE A 175 -23.83 16.14 -7.44
C PHE A 175 -24.40 15.09 -8.38
N GLY A 176 -23.82 13.90 -8.31
CA GLY A 176 -24.34 12.69 -8.91
C GLY A 176 -25.53 12.11 -8.12
N ASP A 177 -25.75 10.80 -8.29
CA ASP A 177 -26.80 10.09 -7.57
C ASP A 177 -26.54 10.07 -6.05
N ALA A 178 -27.61 10.01 -5.26
CA ALA A 178 -27.50 9.84 -3.82
C ALA A 178 -27.23 8.37 -3.46
N GLU A 179 -26.34 8.14 -2.50
CA GLU A 179 -25.91 6.82 -2.05
C GLU A 179 -25.98 6.73 -0.53
N GLU A 180 -26.70 5.72 -0.03
CA GLU A 180 -26.71 5.36 1.39
C GLU A 180 -25.49 4.49 1.70
N VAL A 181 -24.78 4.81 2.78
CA VAL A 181 -23.53 4.19 3.17
C VAL A 181 -23.61 3.70 4.62
N ALA A 182 -23.32 2.42 4.85
CA ALA A 182 -23.19 1.89 6.19
C ALA A 182 -21.98 2.49 6.91
N ASP A 183 -22.05 2.70 8.23
CA ASP A 183 -20.98 3.33 9.02
C ASP A 183 -19.59 2.73 8.74
N GLY A 184 -19.50 1.39 8.65
CA GLY A 184 -18.24 0.68 8.41
C GLY A 184 -17.67 0.81 6.99
N ASP A 185 -18.45 1.33 6.04
CA ASP A 185 -18.08 1.48 4.63
C ASP A 185 -17.80 2.95 4.25
N LEU A 186 -17.91 3.90 5.19
CA LEU A 186 -17.79 5.34 4.93
C LEU A 186 -16.47 5.72 4.27
N VAL A 187 -15.33 5.24 4.80
CA VAL A 187 -14.00 5.56 4.23
C VAL A 187 -13.90 5.07 2.78
N ALA A 188 -14.43 3.89 2.48
CA ALA A 188 -14.41 3.33 1.13
C ALA A 188 -15.33 4.11 0.18
N ALA A 189 -16.52 4.52 0.63
CA ALA A 189 -17.43 5.36 -0.14
C ALA A 189 -16.81 6.73 -0.44
N VAL A 190 -16.21 7.38 0.57
CA VAL A 190 -15.51 8.66 0.42
C VAL A 190 -14.34 8.53 -0.55
N ALA A 191 -13.54 7.46 -0.47
CA ALA A 191 -12.42 7.21 -1.37
C ALA A 191 -12.85 7.10 -2.86
N GLY A 192 -14.11 6.71 -3.11
CA GLY A 192 -14.72 6.60 -4.43
C GLY A 192 -15.27 7.91 -5.02
N LEU A 193 -15.37 9.00 -4.25
CA LEU A 193 -15.99 10.25 -4.71
C LEU A 193 -15.18 10.95 -5.79
N GLU A 194 -15.79 11.28 -6.93
CA GLU A 194 -15.13 11.93 -8.06
C GLU A 194 -15.70 13.34 -8.32
N ALA A 195 -14.82 14.34 -8.34
CA ALA A 195 -15.16 15.69 -8.81
C ALA A 195 -15.33 15.72 -10.35
N PRO A 196 -16.10 16.67 -10.91
CA PRO A 196 -16.77 17.78 -10.24
C PRO A 196 -18.18 17.46 -9.70
N GLU A 197 -18.75 16.29 -10.02
CA GLU A 197 -20.11 15.89 -9.65
C GLU A 197 -20.08 14.60 -8.79
N PRO A 198 -19.58 14.66 -7.54
CA PRO A 198 -19.47 13.48 -6.69
C PRO A 198 -20.85 12.94 -6.32
N ALA A 199 -20.94 11.65 -5.99
CA ALA A 199 -22.13 11.08 -5.37
C ALA A 199 -22.46 11.82 -4.06
N LEU A 200 -23.76 11.98 -3.78
CA LEU A 200 -24.22 12.57 -2.52
C LEU A 200 -24.36 11.46 -1.49
N LEU A 201 -23.40 11.36 -0.56
CA LEU A 201 -23.40 10.32 0.45
C LEU A 201 -24.32 10.71 1.61
N ALA A 202 -25.06 9.72 2.11
CA ALA A 202 -25.81 9.79 3.35
C ALA A 202 -25.49 8.55 4.19
N ALA A 203 -25.35 8.71 5.50
CA ALA A 203 -25.23 7.54 6.39
C ALA A 203 -26.55 6.76 6.42
N GLU A 204 -26.48 5.42 6.45
CA GLU A 204 -27.66 4.60 6.69
C GLU A 204 -28.24 4.88 8.08
N ASP A 205 -29.55 5.12 8.17
CA ASP A 205 -30.24 5.19 9.46
C ASP A 205 -30.03 3.87 10.24
N ALA A 206 -29.29 3.92 11.36
CA ALA A 206 -29.07 2.78 12.26
C ALA A 206 -30.36 2.14 12.84
N ALA A 207 -31.54 2.65 12.49
CA ALA A 207 -32.85 2.15 12.86
C ALA A 207 -33.43 1.06 11.90
N GLY A 208 -32.72 0.68 10.83
CA GLY A 208 -33.25 -0.13 9.73
C GLY A 208 -33.09 -1.66 9.76
N ALA A 209 -32.67 -2.30 10.85
CA ALA A 209 -32.50 -3.76 10.86
C ALA A 209 -33.79 -4.56 11.16
N ALA A 210 -34.63 -4.87 10.15
CA ALA A 210 -35.60 -5.99 10.18
C ALA A 210 -36.06 -6.45 8.76
N PRO A 211 -36.52 -7.72 8.59
CA PRO A 211 -36.21 -8.55 7.42
C PRO A 211 -37.18 -8.51 6.23
N SER A 212 -36.71 -9.06 5.11
CA SER A 212 -37.35 -9.25 3.80
C SER A 212 -38.86 -9.58 3.79
N ALA A 213 -39.59 -8.93 2.87
CA ALA A 213 -40.71 -9.53 2.15
C ALA A 213 -40.91 -8.90 0.75
N SER A 214 -41.08 -9.77 -0.24
CA SER A 214 -41.26 -9.57 -1.68
C SER A 214 -42.50 -8.73 -2.11
N PRO A 215 -42.59 -8.32 -3.40
CA PRO A 215 -43.38 -7.19 -3.85
C PRO A 215 -44.81 -7.57 -4.25
N GLY A 216 -45.75 -6.66 -4.00
CA GLY A 216 -47.15 -6.83 -4.35
C GLY A 216 -47.89 -5.52 -4.56
N GLY A 217 -47.85 -5.02 -5.80
CA GLY A 217 -49.00 -4.50 -6.53
C GLY A 217 -49.75 -3.25 -6.05
N GLY A 218 -49.91 -2.30 -6.97
CA GLY A 218 -51.19 -1.57 -7.11
C GLY A 218 -51.09 -0.05 -7.08
N ALA A 219 -51.12 0.55 -8.27
CA ALA A 219 -51.31 1.98 -8.47
C ALA A 219 -52.67 2.49 -7.96
N SER A 220 -52.71 3.71 -7.41
CA SER A 220 -53.62 4.80 -7.86
C SER A 220 -53.60 6.03 -6.92
N THR A 221 -53.25 7.16 -7.51
CA THR A 221 -53.89 8.50 -7.42
C THR A 221 -54.47 9.00 -6.08
N SER A 222 -54.05 10.20 -5.64
CA SER A 222 -54.90 11.42 -5.62
C SER A 222 -54.36 12.54 -4.70
N ALA A 223 -54.13 13.70 -5.31
CA ALA A 223 -54.44 15.08 -4.88
C ALA A 223 -53.98 15.64 -3.52
N ALA A 224 -53.05 16.60 -3.63
CA ALA A 224 -53.06 17.97 -3.10
C ALA A 224 -53.83 18.32 -1.80
N SER A 225 -53.10 18.91 -0.86
CA SER A 225 -53.60 20.03 -0.05
C SER A 225 -52.47 21.00 0.28
N THR A 226 -52.70 22.26 -0.07
CA THR A 226 -51.96 23.46 0.31
C THR A 226 -52.11 23.75 1.81
N ALA A 227 -51.03 24.19 2.46
CA ALA A 227 -51.09 24.98 3.68
C ALA A 227 -49.86 25.90 3.73
N ALA A 228 -50.10 27.19 3.58
CA ALA A 228 -49.13 28.26 3.76
C ALA A 228 -48.84 28.46 5.26
N ALA A 229 -47.58 28.74 5.58
CA ALA A 229 -47.14 29.28 6.86
C ALA A 229 -46.30 30.55 6.62
N PRO A 230 -46.32 31.53 7.54
CA PRO A 230 -45.99 32.92 7.23
C PRO A 230 -44.52 33.26 7.42
N ASP A 231 -44.07 34.21 6.60
CA ASP A 231 -42.77 34.88 6.68
C ASP A 231 -42.60 35.61 8.02
N GLY A 232 -41.54 35.22 8.74
CA GLY A 232 -41.04 35.91 9.91
C GLY A 232 -39.62 36.40 9.64
N GLU A 233 -39.48 37.57 9.04
CA GLU A 233 -38.20 38.28 8.92
C GLU A 233 -37.75 38.74 10.32
N GLY A 234 -36.85 37.97 10.93
CA GLY A 234 -35.99 38.41 12.02
C GLY A 234 -34.63 38.77 11.47
N THR A 235 -34.35 40.07 11.30
CA THR A 235 -33.04 40.58 10.90
C THR A 235 -32.01 40.34 12.02
N ALA A 236 -31.08 39.41 11.79
CA ALA A 236 -29.80 39.36 12.50
C ALA A 236 -28.77 40.21 11.73
N ASP A 237 -28.05 41.03 12.49
CA ASP A 237 -27.14 42.10 12.07
C ASP A 237 -25.72 41.52 11.96
N GLY A 238 -25.01 41.68 10.83
CA GLY A 238 -23.53 41.76 10.86
C GLY A 238 -22.69 41.02 9.81
N ALA A 239 -23.07 39.83 9.32
CA ALA A 239 -22.21 39.07 8.38
C ALA A 239 -22.70 39.21 6.93
N ALA A 240 -21.78 39.43 5.98
CA ALA A 240 -22.12 39.37 4.57
C ALA A 240 -22.49 37.91 4.21
N PRO A 241 -23.60 37.68 3.46
CA PRO A 241 -23.99 36.32 3.08
C PRO A 241 -22.90 35.66 2.22
N SER A 242 -22.73 34.34 2.35
CA SER A 242 -21.76 33.59 1.54
C SER A 242 -21.94 33.85 0.05
N VAL A 243 -20.83 33.81 -0.69
CA VAL A 243 -20.87 33.93 -2.16
C VAL A 243 -21.23 32.61 -2.85
N LEU A 244 -21.21 31.49 -2.13
CA LEU A 244 -21.68 30.19 -2.63
C LEU A 244 -23.16 30.27 -3.00
N GLY A 245 -23.54 29.63 -4.12
CA GLY A 245 -24.90 29.69 -4.68
C GLY A 245 -25.32 31.05 -5.29
N ALA A 246 -24.52 32.11 -5.14
CA ALA A 246 -24.83 33.42 -5.69
C ALA A 246 -24.68 33.48 -7.22
N ASP A 247 -25.55 34.26 -7.87
CA ASP A 247 -25.51 34.50 -9.32
C ASP A 247 -24.13 35.05 -9.76
N GLY A 248 -23.40 34.26 -10.56
CA GLY A 248 -22.08 34.62 -11.05
C GLY A 248 -20.91 34.05 -10.24
N THR A 249 -21.16 33.30 -9.17
CA THR A 249 -20.13 32.50 -8.49
C THR A 249 -19.97 31.15 -9.19
N THR A 250 -18.74 30.72 -9.44
CA THR A 250 -18.41 29.40 -9.99
C THR A 250 -17.37 28.72 -9.13
N VAL A 251 -17.56 27.43 -8.86
CA VAL A 251 -16.57 26.58 -8.20
C VAL A 251 -15.86 25.75 -9.25
N GLU A 252 -14.53 25.68 -9.16
CA GLU A 252 -13.70 24.85 -10.03
C GLU A 252 -12.77 23.98 -9.16
N PRO A 253 -13.13 22.70 -8.94
CA PRO A 253 -12.28 21.78 -8.20
C PRO A 253 -10.88 21.64 -8.82
N PRO A 254 -9.84 21.35 -8.01
CA PRO A 254 -8.51 21.07 -8.52
C PRO A 254 -8.48 19.91 -9.53
N GLU A 255 -7.56 19.98 -10.48
CA GLU A 255 -7.29 18.86 -11.39
C GLU A 255 -6.68 17.68 -10.60
N PRO A 256 -6.96 16.42 -11.01
CA PRO A 256 -6.38 15.23 -10.37
C PRO A 256 -4.84 15.24 -10.32
N VAL A 257 -4.29 14.71 -9.23
CA VAL A 257 -2.85 14.64 -8.97
C VAL A 257 -2.36 13.20 -9.05
N ASP A 258 -1.99 12.76 -10.25
CA ASP A 258 -1.58 11.36 -10.52
C ASP A 258 -0.27 10.94 -9.84
N ALA A 259 0.54 11.89 -9.35
CA ALA A 259 1.84 11.62 -8.75
C ALA A 259 1.79 11.46 -7.22
N ALA A 260 0.60 11.55 -6.60
CA ALA A 260 0.41 11.49 -5.17
C ALA A 260 -0.70 10.50 -4.76
N ALA A 261 -0.66 10.01 -3.51
CA ALA A 261 -1.74 9.22 -2.93
C ALA A 261 -1.86 9.46 -1.42
N LEU A 262 -3.08 9.38 -0.89
CA LEU A 262 -3.34 9.23 0.54
C LEU A 262 -3.45 7.73 0.86
N LEU A 263 -2.68 7.25 1.84
CA LEU A 263 -2.79 5.87 2.33
C LEU A 263 -3.62 5.85 3.61
N VAL A 264 -4.58 4.95 3.67
CA VAL A 264 -5.40 4.68 4.85
C VAL A 264 -5.38 3.19 5.18
N ASP A 265 -5.59 2.83 6.44
CA ASP A 265 -5.75 1.45 6.88
C ASP A 265 -7.16 1.29 7.47
N THR A 266 -8.10 0.90 6.62
CA THR A 266 -9.53 0.76 7.00
C THR A 266 -9.79 -0.27 8.11
N HIS A 267 -8.80 -1.11 8.45
CA HIS A 267 -8.93 -2.04 9.56
C HIS A 267 -8.52 -1.43 10.91
N ALA A 268 -7.57 -0.49 10.88
CA ALA A 268 -7.18 0.27 12.07
C ALA A 268 -8.14 1.44 12.33
N ASP A 269 -8.62 2.05 11.25
CA ASP A 269 -9.60 3.14 11.19
C ASP A 269 -9.50 4.14 12.36
N PRO A 270 -8.36 4.86 12.51
CA PRO A 270 -8.23 5.87 13.53
C PRO A 270 -9.21 7.04 13.29
N ALA A 271 -9.51 7.80 14.35
CA ALA A 271 -10.39 8.96 14.29
C ALA A 271 -10.00 9.94 13.16
N GLY A 272 -10.99 10.48 12.45
CA GLY A 272 -10.79 11.40 11.33
C GLY A 272 -10.31 10.78 10.01
N THR A 273 -10.26 9.44 9.86
CA THR A 273 -9.83 8.79 8.60
C THR A 273 -10.74 9.16 7.42
N ALA A 274 -12.06 9.16 7.59
CA ALA A 274 -13.01 9.58 6.56
C ALA A 274 -12.84 11.06 6.17
N VAL A 275 -12.56 11.93 7.15
CA VAL A 275 -12.29 13.36 6.93
C VAL A 275 -11.00 13.59 6.14
N ALA A 276 -9.94 12.85 6.49
CA ALA A 276 -8.69 12.87 5.73
C ALA A 276 -8.88 12.38 4.30
N ALA A 277 -9.63 11.30 4.10
CA ALA A 277 -9.97 10.76 2.79
C ALA A 277 -10.74 11.78 1.94
N ALA A 278 -11.75 12.46 2.52
CA ALA A 278 -12.52 13.50 1.85
C ALA A 278 -11.63 14.67 1.43
N THR A 279 -10.75 15.14 2.33
CA THR A 279 -9.79 16.20 2.06
C THR A 279 -8.82 15.83 0.93
N ALA A 280 -8.34 14.58 0.88
CA ALA A 280 -7.51 14.11 -0.22
C ALA A 280 -8.26 14.05 -1.55
N ARG A 281 -9.48 13.51 -1.58
CA ARG A 281 -10.31 13.49 -2.80
C ARG A 281 -10.64 14.90 -3.29
N ALA A 282 -10.93 15.83 -2.38
CA ALA A 282 -11.15 17.24 -2.70
C ALA A 282 -9.89 17.93 -3.27
N ALA A 283 -8.70 17.48 -2.88
CA ALA A 283 -7.42 17.91 -3.47
C ALA A 283 -7.09 17.21 -4.80
N GLY A 284 -7.96 16.33 -5.30
CA GLY A 284 -7.67 15.50 -6.48
C GLY A 284 -6.64 14.39 -6.24
N VAL A 285 -6.36 14.06 -4.97
CA VAL A 285 -5.42 13.00 -4.58
C VAL A 285 -6.19 11.69 -4.35
N PRO A 286 -5.83 10.58 -5.02
CA PRO A 286 -6.48 9.28 -4.80
C PRO A 286 -6.22 8.76 -3.38
N VAL A 287 -7.23 8.08 -2.83
CA VAL A 287 -7.15 7.40 -1.53
C VAL A 287 -6.96 5.91 -1.79
N VAL A 288 -5.96 5.31 -1.15
CA VAL A 288 -5.61 3.90 -1.29
C VAL A 288 -5.74 3.22 0.06
N ASP A 289 -6.61 2.22 0.13
CA ASP A 289 -6.69 1.34 1.30
C ASP A 289 -5.50 0.36 1.32
N VAL A 290 -4.86 0.29 2.48
CA VAL A 290 -3.65 -0.48 2.73
C VAL A 290 -3.87 -1.31 4.01
N PRO A 291 -4.52 -2.48 3.91
CA PRO A 291 -4.84 -3.29 5.08
C PRO A 291 -3.56 -3.72 5.80
N GLY A 292 -3.51 -3.47 7.11
CA GLY A 292 -2.32 -3.76 7.93
C GLY A 292 -1.15 -2.80 7.69
N ALA A 293 -1.41 -1.68 7.01
CA ALA A 293 -0.47 -0.58 6.80
C ALA A 293 0.84 -0.99 6.08
N ASP A 294 0.78 -2.03 5.24
CA ASP A 294 1.85 -2.40 4.31
C ASP A 294 1.36 -2.29 2.85
N PRO A 295 1.80 -1.28 2.07
CA PRO A 295 1.34 -1.07 0.69
C PRO A 295 1.72 -2.20 -0.28
N ARG A 296 2.51 -3.16 0.20
CA ARG A 296 2.92 -4.37 -0.51
C ARG A 296 1.92 -5.52 -0.35
N ALA A 297 0.92 -5.40 0.53
CA ALA A 297 0.06 -6.51 0.93
C ALA A 297 -0.87 -6.99 -0.18
N THR A 298 -1.50 -6.08 -0.93
CA THR A 298 -2.52 -6.40 -1.94
C THR A 298 -2.09 -6.00 -3.35
N SER A 299 -2.61 -6.70 -4.37
CA SER A 299 -2.43 -6.27 -5.77
C SER A 299 -3.04 -4.90 -6.03
N ALA A 300 -4.21 -4.62 -5.44
CA ALA A 300 -4.89 -3.33 -5.61
C ALA A 300 -4.06 -2.16 -5.11
N ALA A 301 -3.44 -2.26 -3.93
CA ALA A 301 -2.57 -1.20 -3.40
C ALA A 301 -1.31 -1.01 -4.27
N VAL A 302 -0.66 -2.10 -4.71
CA VAL A 302 0.52 -2.04 -5.58
C VAL A 302 0.19 -1.42 -6.94
N GLU A 303 -0.96 -1.77 -7.52
CA GLU A 303 -1.45 -1.18 -8.78
C GLU A 303 -1.75 0.31 -8.63
N ALA A 304 -2.48 0.69 -7.58
CA ALA A 304 -2.83 2.08 -7.30
C ALA A 304 -1.60 2.97 -7.05
N LEU A 305 -0.53 2.41 -6.50
CA LEU A 305 0.70 3.16 -6.20
C LEU A 305 1.71 3.18 -7.34
N THR A 306 1.45 2.50 -8.46
CA THR A 306 2.39 2.41 -9.56
C THR A 306 2.73 3.81 -10.12
N GLY A 307 4.00 4.21 -10.00
CA GLY A 307 4.46 5.53 -10.44
C GLY A 307 4.18 6.69 -9.48
N VAL A 308 3.55 6.44 -8.32
CA VAL A 308 3.30 7.46 -7.29
C VAL A 308 4.64 7.89 -6.66
N GLY A 309 4.86 9.21 -6.60
CA GLY A 309 6.12 9.81 -6.11
C GLY A 309 6.02 10.40 -4.71
N THR A 310 4.82 10.75 -4.26
CA THR A 310 4.56 11.35 -2.95
C THR A 310 3.40 10.65 -2.27
N VAL A 311 3.54 10.28 -1.00
CA VAL A 311 2.43 9.74 -0.22
C VAL A 311 2.26 10.46 1.11
N VAL A 312 1.01 10.60 1.52
CA VAL A 312 0.61 10.96 2.89
C VAL A 312 -0.12 9.74 3.47
N ALA A 313 0.34 9.20 4.59
CA ALA A 313 -0.32 8.08 5.25
C ALA A 313 -0.96 8.56 6.56
N VAL A 314 -2.17 8.10 6.85
CA VAL A 314 -2.91 8.48 8.06
C VAL A 314 -2.87 7.32 9.05
N GLY A 315 -2.39 7.60 10.26
CA GLY A 315 -2.39 6.69 11.38
C GLY A 315 -1.02 6.09 11.70
N SER A 316 -0.83 5.74 12.97
CA SER A 316 0.45 5.23 13.48
C SER A 316 0.75 3.78 13.08
N SER A 317 -0.24 3.04 12.56
CA SER A 317 -0.07 1.67 12.04
C SER A 317 0.98 1.57 10.93
N PHE A 318 1.11 2.63 10.11
CA PHE A 318 2.13 2.74 9.06
C PHE A 318 3.57 2.87 9.59
N GLY A 319 3.76 3.17 10.88
CA GLY A 319 5.06 3.46 11.46
C GLY A 319 5.61 4.83 11.05
N ASP A 320 6.92 5.01 11.09
CA ASP A 320 7.55 6.25 10.64
C ASP A 320 7.84 6.26 9.13
N ALA A 321 8.19 7.42 8.59
CA ALA A 321 8.55 7.56 7.18
C ALA A 321 9.79 6.73 6.78
N ALA A 322 10.67 6.38 7.72
CA ALA A 322 11.86 5.57 7.43
C ALA A 322 11.50 4.09 7.22
N ARG A 323 10.44 3.61 7.87
CA ARG A 323 9.83 2.29 7.62
C ARG A 323 8.93 2.31 6.39
N LEU A 324 8.02 3.28 6.28
CA LEU A 324 7.04 3.32 5.20
C LEU A 324 7.67 3.63 3.84
N GLY A 325 8.64 4.54 3.78
CA GLY A 325 9.24 5.00 2.52
C GLY A 325 9.77 3.86 1.64
N PRO A 326 10.60 2.93 2.15
CA PRO A 326 11.02 1.76 1.39
C PRO A 326 9.88 0.84 0.93
N ARG A 327 8.81 0.68 1.72
CA ARG A 327 7.64 -0.13 1.34
C ARG A 327 6.90 0.48 0.16
N VAL A 328 6.63 1.80 0.24
CA VAL A 328 6.01 2.58 -0.83
C VAL A 328 6.88 2.58 -2.08
N ALA A 329 8.20 2.72 -1.92
CA ALA A 329 9.14 2.68 -3.03
C ALA A 329 9.11 1.33 -3.78
N SER A 330 8.90 0.21 -3.08
CA SER A 330 8.70 -1.09 -3.70
C SER A 330 7.32 -1.19 -4.37
N ALA A 331 6.25 -0.79 -3.69
CA ALA A 331 4.89 -0.80 -4.24
C ALA A 331 4.78 0.06 -5.51
N ALA A 332 5.43 1.22 -5.54
CA ALA A 332 5.42 2.15 -6.66
C ALA A 332 6.09 1.61 -7.94
N THR A 333 6.83 0.50 -7.85
CA THR A 333 7.33 -0.21 -9.05
C THR A 333 6.22 -0.91 -9.84
N GLY A 334 5.07 -1.19 -9.20
CA GLY A 334 3.97 -1.97 -9.77
C GLY A 334 4.27 -3.46 -9.96
N VAL A 335 5.47 -3.93 -9.59
CA VAL A 335 5.89 -5.32 -9.77
C VAL A 335 5.19 -6.21 -8.76
N GLN A 336 4.53 -7.27 -9.20
CA GLN A 336 3.87 -8.23 -8.30
C GLN A 336 4.60 -9.57 -8.24
N LEU A 337 4.49 -10.25 -7.10
CA LEU A 337 4.90 -11.64 -6.92
C LEU A 337 3.86 -12.59 -7.54
N PRO A 338 4.26 -13.84 -7.86
CA PRO A 338 3.32 -14.93 -8.03
C PRO A 338 2.28 -14.97 -6.90
N GLY A 339 1.00 -15.06 -7.27
CA GLY A 339 -0.12 -15.00 -6.35
C GLY A 339 -0.55 -13.59 -5.90
N GLY A 340 -0.04 -12.52 -6.53
CA GLY A 340 -0.48 -11.14 -6.29
C GLY A 340 0.30 -10.41 -5.18
N GLY A 341 0.18 -9.09 -5.08
CA GLY A 341 0.90 -8.27 -4.10
C GLY A 341 2.43 -8.44 -4.14
N GLN A 342 3.11 -8.05 -3.07
CA GLN A 342 4.57 -8.03 -2.94
C GLN A 342 5.10 -8.67 -1.65
N LEU A 343 4.21 -9.17 -0.78
CA LEU A 343 4.57 -10.00 0.38
C LEU A 343 4.56 -11.49 0.00
N VAL A 344 5.51 -12.25 0.56
CA VAL A 344 5.61 -13.71 0.33
C VAL A 344 4.54 -14.43 1.13
N PHE A 345 4.38 -14.12 2.41
CA PHE A 345 3.33 -14.69 3.25
C PHE A 345 2.51 -13.57 3.88
N PRO A 346 1.57 -12.95 3.14
CA PRO A 346 0.55 -12.14 3.80
C PRO A 346 -0.23 -13.06 4.75
N ASP A 347 -0.48 -12.59 5.96
CA ASP A 347 -1.30 -13.28 6.94
C ASP A 347 -2.23 -12.30 7.67
N ALA A 348 -3.18 -12.83 8.43
CA ALA A 348 -4.15 -12.00 9.12
C ALA A 348 -3.55 -11.04 10.17
N ALA A 349 -2.31 -11.27 10.63
CA ALA A 349 -1.65 -10.38 11.59
C ALA A 349 -0.94 -9.21 10.89
N SER A 350 -0.38 -9.47 9.72
CA SER A 350 0.39 -8.52 8.90
C SER A 350 -0.47 -7.77 7.87
N ALA A 351 -1.55 -8.38 7.40
CA ALA A 351 -2.43 -7.90 6.34
C ALA A 351 -3.86 -8.47 6.54
N PRO A 352 -4.65 -7.91 7.47
CA PRO A 352 -6.02 -8.33 7.73
C PRO A 352 -6.88 -8.33 6.46
N GLY A 353 -7.75 -9.32 6.29
CA GLY A 353 -8.63 -9.43 5.12
C GLY A 353 -7.93 -9.86 3.82
N VAL A 354 -6.60 -10.01 3.81
CA VAL A 354 -5.83 -10.46 2.64
C VAL A 354 -5.65 -11.98 2.70
N ALA A 355 -6.00 -12.66 1.60
CA ALA A 355 -5.79 -14.10 1.48
C ALA A 355 -4.29 -14.44 1.58
N GLY A 356 -3.95 -15.49 2.32
CA GLY A 356 -2.58 -15.94 2.47
C GLY A 356 -2.03 -16.57 1.21
N LYS A 357 -0.75 -16.95 1.25
CA LYS A 357 -0.10 -17.74 0.19
C LYS A 357 0.52 -19.00 0.74
N ARG A 358 0.46 -20.06 -0.06
CA ARG A 358 1.04 -21.38 0.24
C ARG A 358 1.92 -21.80 -0.92
N TYR A 359 3.17 -22.15 -0.63
CA TYR A 359 4.11 -22.49 -1.67
C TYR A 359 4.27 -24.00 -1.74
N VAL A 360 4.22 -24.56 -2.95
CA VAL A 360 4.48 -25.99 -3.18
C VAL A 360 5.62 -26.12 -4.17
N ALA A 361 6.77 -26.57 -3.69
CA ALA A 361 8.01 -26.58 -4.44
C ALA A 361 8.39 -27.96 -4.99
N LEU A 362 8.97 -27.97 -6.19
CA LEU A 362 9.79 -29.06 -6.68
C LEU A 362 11.26 -28.77 -6.45
N TYR A 363 11.96 -29.71 -5.81
CA TYR A 363 13.38 -29.59 -5.50
C TYR A 363 14.25 -30.25 -6.57
N GLY A 364 15.39 -29.61 -6.87
CA GLY A 364 16.54 -30.28 -7.47
C GLY A 364 17.35 -29.39 -8.40
N THR A 365 18.09 -29.96 -9.34
CA THR A 365 18.86 -29.17 -10.32
C THR A 365 18.67 -29.67 -11.75
N PRO A 366 18.44 -28.77 -12.73
CA PRO A 366 18.17 -29.19 -14.11
C PRO A 366 19.21 -30.16 -14.69
N GLY A 367 18.77 -31.25 -15.30
CA GLY A 367 19.64 -32.23 -15.95
C GLY A 367 20.37 -33.20 -15.03
N THR A 368 20.08 -33.19 -13.71
CA THR A 368 20.62 -34.19 -12.77
C THR A 368 19.49 -34.85 -11.96
N PRO A 369 18.89 -35.94 -12.49
CA PRO A 369 17.82 -36.70 -11.81
C PRO A 369 18.17 -37.14 -10.39
N ALA A 370 19.44 -37.46 -10.15
CA ALA A 370 19.92 -37.93 -8.85
C ALA A 370 19.92 -36.86 -7.75
N LEU A 371 19.64 -35.60 -8.08
CA LEU A 371 19.62 -34.47 -7.15
C LEU A 371 18.22 -33.87 -7.00
N GLY A 372 17.17 -34.64 -7.31
CA GLY A 372 15.78 -34.25 -7.12
C GLY A 372 14.96 -34.21 -8.40
N VAL A 373 13.64 -34.31 -8.24
CA VAL A 373 12.66 -34.44 -9.33
C VAL A 373 12.63 -33.30 -10.34
N LEU A 374 13.13 -32.11 -9.98
CA LEU A 374 13.28 -30.99 -10.91
C LEU A 374 14.28 -31.31 -12.05
N GLY A 375 15.29 -32.16 -11.78
CA GLY A 375 16.34 -32.50 -12.72
C GLY A 375 15.97 -33.55 -13.79
N GLU A 376 14.79 -34.13 -13.72
CA GLU A 376 14.37 -35.27 -14.55
C GLU A 376 13.84 -34.88 -15.94
N GLN A 377 13.52 -33.60 -16.13
CA GLN A 377 12.73 -33.10 -17.25
C GLN A 377 13.45 -31.91 -17.93
N ASP A 378 13.00 -31.52 -19.14
CA ASP A 378 13.38 -30.24 -19.75
C ASP A 378 12.58 -29.06 -19.15
N VAL A 379 12.90 -27.82 -19.53
CA VAL A 379 12.31 -26.61 -18.92
C VAL A 379 10.77 -26.60 -18.99
N PRO A 380 10.11 -26.76 -20.17
CA PRO A 380 8.65 -26.78 -20.22
C PRO A 380 8.02 -27.88 -19.37
N ALA A 381 8.62 -29.08 -19.35
CA ALA A 381 8.10 -30.17 -18.55
C ALA A 381 8.33 -29.96 -17.04
N ALA A 382 9.41 -29.28 -16.63
CA ALA A 382 9.63 -28.88 -15.23
C ALA A 382 8.56 -27.88 -14.75
N ILE A 383 8.25 -26.86 -15.56
CA ILE A 383 7.17 -25.89 -15.26
C ILE A 383 5.81 -26.60 -15.13
N ALA A 384 5.49 -27.48 -16.07
CA ALA A 384 4.24 -28.24 -16.03
C ALA A 384 4.16 -29.19 -14.82
N ARG A 385 5.28 -29.82 -14.44
CA ARG A 385 5.33 -30.70 -13.27
C ARG A 385 5.15 -29.93 -11.97
N ALA A 386 5.74 -28.73 -11.85
CA ALA A 386 5.56 -27.88 -10.67
C ALA A 386 4.09 -27.54 -10.47
N GLN A 387 3.40 -27.14 -11.56
CA GLN A 387 1.96 -26.90 -11.55
C GLN A 387 1.17 -28.15 -11.11
N GLN A 388 1.47 -29.32 -11.68
CA GLN A 388 0.77 -30.57 -11.36
C GLN A 388 0.98 -31.00 -9.91
N THR A 389 2.14 -30.69 -9.33
CA THR A 389 2.48 -31.03 -7.94
C THR A 389 1.75 -30.11 -6.95
N ALA A 390 1.57 -28.84 -7.31
CA ALA A 390 0.86 -27.86 -6.50
C ALA A 390 -0.67 -28.01 -6.56
N ALA A 391 -1.23 -28.36 -7.72
CA ALA A 391 -2.68 -28.37 -7.97
C ALA A 391 -3.56 -29.11 -6.94
N PRO A 392 -3.14 -30.24 -6.32
CA PRO A 392 -3.96 -30.88 -5.29
C PRO A 392 -4.19 -30.02 -4.03
N TYR A 393 -3.33 -29.04 -3.76
CA TYR A 393 -3.43 -28.17 -2.58
C TYR A 393 -4.50 -27.09 -2.75
N ASP A 394 -4.90 -26.73 -3.98
CA ASP A 394 -5.96 -25.73 -4.25
C ASP A 394 -7.29 -26.10 -3.58
N ALA A 395 -7.56 -27.39 -3.37
CA ALA A 395 -8.77 -27.88 -2.73
C ALA A 395 -8.66 -28.00 -1.20
N LEU A 396 -7.50 -27.69 -0.62
CA LEU A 396 -7.19 -27.89 0.80
C LEU A 396 -7.12 -26.58 1.60
N THR A 397 -7.13 -25.43 0.91
CA THR A 397 -6.99 -24.10 1.52
C THR A 397 -7.68 -23.04 0.67
N ASP A 398 -8.09 -21.95 1.32
CA ASP A 398 -8.57 -20.73 0.66
C ASP A 398 -7.40 -19.77 0.32
N ASP A 399 -6.19 -20.06 0.83
CA ASP A 399 -4.97 -19.34 0.47
C ASP A 399 -4.60 -19.58 -1.00
N THR A 400 -3.90 -18.61 -1.60
CA THR A 400 -3.39 -18.77 -2.97
C THR A 400 -2.23 -19.77 -2.97
N VAL A 401 -2.39 -20.89 -3.68
CA VAL A 401 -1.32 -21.88 -3.87
C VAL A 401 -0.40 -21.44 -5.01
N VAL A 402 0.89 -21.30 -4.70
CA VAL A 402 1.94 -20.86 -5.64
C VAL A 402 2.88 -22.03 -5.93
N PRO A 403 2.88 -22.57 -7.17
CA PRO A 403 3.88 -23.54 -7.58
C PRO A 403 5.28 -22.91 -7.55
N THR A 404 6.26 -23.69 -7.11
CA THR A 404 7.62 -23.19 -6.84
C THR A 404 8.67 -24.14 -7.37
N LEU A 405 9.81 -23.59 -7.82
CA LEU A 405 11.01 -24.36 -8.15
C LEU A 405 12.11 -24.03 -7.15
N GLU A 406 12.58 -25.04 -6.43
CA GLU A 406 13.74 -24.91 -5.56
C GLU A 406 14.96 -25.51 -6.28
N ILE A 407 15.84 -24.62 -6.77
CA ILE A 407 16.91 -24.96 -7.71
C ILE A 407 18.25 -24.97 -6.99
N ILE A 408 18.90 -26.14 -6.92
CA ILE A 408 20.27 -26.26 -6.43
C ILE A 408 21.21 -25.59 -7.44
N ALA A 409 21.74 -24.44 -7.06
CA ALA A 409 22.63 -23.63 -7.88
C ALA A 409 24.10 -23.92 -7.60
N THR A 410 24.45 -24.22 -6.35
CA THR A 410 25.77 -24.72 -5.99
C THR A 410 25.65 -26.11 -5.41
N ILE A 411 26.44 -27.05 -5.93
CA ILE A 411 26.29 -28.49 -5.67
C ILE A 411 27.49 -28.98 -4.87
N ALA A 412 27.23 -29.60 -3.72
CA ALA A 412 28.24 -30.21 -2.89
C ALA A 412 29.05 -31.27 -3.67
N SER A 413 30.38 -31.15 -3.65
CA SER A 413 31.29 -31.97 -4.45
C SER A 413 32.20 -32.82 -3.57
N ALA A 414 32.24 -34.14 -3.82
CA ALA A 414 33.04 -35.07 -3.01
C ALA A 414 34.57 -34.81 -3.07
N ALA A 415 35.03 -34.15 -4.12
CA ALA A 415 36.43 -33.75 -4.33
C ALA A 415 36.55 -32.22 -4.37
N PRO A 416 37.73 -31.66 -4.06
CA PRO A 416 37.94 -30.22 -4.18
C PRO A 416 37.75 -29.78 -5.65
N GLU A 417 36.90 -28.79 -5.86
CA GLU A 417 36.81 -28.03 -7.10
C GLU A 417 38.09 -27.20 -7.30
N PRO A 418 38.34 -26.62 -8.49
CA PRO A 418 39.59 -25.88 -8.77
C PRO A 418 39.90 -24.73 -7.80
N ASP A 419 38.87 -24.16 -7.17
CA ASP A 419 38.97 -23.11 -6.13
C ASP A 419 39.09 -23.67 -4.70
N GLY A 420 39.10 -25.01 -4.54
CA GLY A 420 39.19 -25.69 -3.26
C GLY A 420 37.89 -25.68 -2.44
N SER A 421 36.77 -25.23 -3.01
CA SER A 421 35.51 -25.02 -2.29
C SER A 421 34.75 -26.30 -1.95
N TYR A 422 34.94 -27.40 -2.67
CA TYR A 422 34.05 -28.58 -2.60
C TYR A 422 32.58 -28.24 -2.93
N SER A 423 32.36 -27.20 -3.73
CA SER A 423 31.04 -26.75 -4.16
C SER A 423 31.11 -26.31 -5.63
N ARG A 424 30.42 -27.06 -6.49
CA ARG A 424 30.38 -26.79 -7.92
C ARG A 424 29.20 -25.89 -8.23
N GLY A 425 29.48 -24.64 -8.58
CA GLY A 425 28.46 -23.71 -9.03
C GLY A 425 28.00 -23.98 -10.46
N ARG A 426 26.70 -23.82 -10.70
CA ARG A 426 26.13 -23.62 -12.04
C ARG A 426 26.23 -22.14 -12.42
N SER A 427 26.38 -21.86 -13.71
CA SER A 427 26.42 -20.47 -14.19
C SER A 427 25.02 -19.84 -14.11
N VAL A 428 24.98 -18.51 -14.01
CA VAL A 428 23.72 -17.75 -14.10
C VAL A 428 23.05 -18.00 -15.45
N GLU A 429 23.84 -18.07 -16.52
CA GLU A 429 23.36 -18.30 -17.89
C GLU A 429 22.69 -19.67 -18.05
N ASP A 430 23.16 -20.70 -17.36
CA ASP A 430 22.56 -22.04 -17.41
C ASP A 430 21.23 -22.11 -16.66
N LEU A 431 21.06 -21.29 -15.61
CA LEU A 431 19.86 -21.29 -14.77
C LEU A 431 18.78 -20.33 -15.29
N ARG A 432 19.18 -19.22 -15.91
CA ARG A 432 18.29 -18.15 -16.37
C ARG A 432 17.08 -18.63 -17.18
N PRO A 433 17.20 -19.57 -18.16
CA PRO A 433 16.04 -20.01 -18.94
C PRO A 433 14.93 -20.64 -18.09
N LEU A 434 15.28 -21.38 -17.04
CA LEU A 434 14.29 -21.96 -16.14
C LEU A 434 13.69 -20.91 -15.21
N VAL A 435 14.50 -19.97 -14.71
CA VAL A 435 14.06 -18.86 -13.85
C VAL A 435 13.06 -17.97 -14.57
N GLU A 436 13.34 -17.61 -15.82
CA GLU A 436 12.46 -16.79 -16.66
C GLU A 436 11.16 -17.52 -16.97
N ALA A 437 11.23 -18.79 -17.39
CA ALA A 437 10.05 -19.60 -17.67
C ALA A 437 9.15 -19.79 -16.44
N ALA A 438 9.73 -19.91 -15.24
CA ALA A 438 8.97 -19.96 -13.99
C ALA A 438 8.22 -18.65 -13.73
N GLY A 439 8.88 -17.51 -13.90
CA GLY A 439 8.26 -16.19 -13.74
C GLY A 439 7.11 -15.97 -14.72
N GLU A 440 7.32 -16.30 -16.00
CA GLU A 440 6.28 -16.23 -17.04
C GLU A 440 5.07 -17.13 -16.74
N ALA A 441 5.30 -18.25 -16.05
CA ALA A 441 4.25 -19.18 -15.64
C ALA A 441 3.58 -18.84 -14.30
N GLY A 442 3.93 -17.70 -13.67
CA GLY A 442 3.40 -17.33 -12.35
C GLY A 442 3.88 -18.26 -11.23
N GLN A 443 5.11 -18.77 -11.33
CA GLN A 443 5.74 -19.65 -10.35
C GLN A 443 6.86 -18.92 -9.62
N ALA A 444 7.06 -19.27 -8.34
CA ALA A 444 8.19 -18.76 -7.56
C ALA A 444 9.44 -19.61 -7.80
N VAL A 445 10.61 -19.04 -7.52
CA VAL A 445 11.89 -19.75 -7.56
C VAL A 445 12.66 -19.50 -6.27
N VAL A 446 13.35 -20.51 -5.77
CA VAL A 446 14.28 -20.38 -4.64
C VAL A 446 15.64 -20.94 -5.09
N ILE A 447 16.69 -20.13 -5.00
CA ILE A 447 18.05 -20.54 -5.33
C ILE A 447 18.69 -21.20 -4.12
N ASP A 448 18.96 -22.49 -4.20
CA ASP A 448 19.55 -23.30 -3.12
C ASP A 448 21.08 -23.34 -3.23
N LEU A 449 21.74 -23.09 -2.09
CA LEU A 449 23.19 -23.04 -1.97
C LEU A 449 23.71 -24.18 -1.08
N GLN A 450 24.53 -25.06 -1.66
CA GLN A 450 25.32 -26.06 -0.96
C GLN A 450 26.79 -25.63 -0.92
N PRO A 451 27.25 -24.93 0.13
CA PRO A 451 28.36 -24.00 -0.02
C PRO A 451 29.76 -24.63 0.03
N GLY A 452 29.85 -25.89 0.49
CA GLY A 452 31.13 -26.53 0.75
C GLY A 452 31.92 -25.71 1.77
N ARG A 453 33.17 -25.37 1.45
CA ARG A 453 34.08 -24.56 2.27
C ARG A 453 33.97 -23.05 2.02
N THR A 454 33.15 -22.63 1.05
CA THR A 454 32.86 -21.20 0.83
C THR A 454 31.81 -20.74 1.84
N ASP A 455 31.79 -19.46 2.20
CA ASP A 455 30.70 -18.88 3.00
C ASP A 455 29.45 -18.58 2.14
N PHE A 456 28.29 -18.52 2.78
CA PHE A 456 27.01 -18.27 2.10
C PHE A 456 26.93 -16.91 1.43
N VAL A 457 27.44 -15.84 2.06
CA VAL A 457 27.40 -14.48 1.49
C VAL A 457 28.13 -14.44 0.14
N THR A 458 29.33 -15.00 0.09
CA THR A 458 30.14 -15.09 -1.13
C THR A 458 29.44 -15.88 -2.22
N GLN A 459 28.70 -16.95 -1.88
CA GLN A 459 27.94 -17.70 -2.88
C GLN A 459 26.69 -16.97 -3.34
N ALA A 460 25.91 -16.37 -2.43
CA ALA A 460 24.71 -15.62 -2.75
C ALA A 460 25.02 -14.46 -3.72
N GLN A 461 26.13 -13.75 -3.49
CA GLN A 461 26.61 -12.69 -4.39
C GLN A 461 26.92 -13.16 -5.82
N ARG A 462 27.28 -14.44 -6.04
CA ARG A 462 27.49 -14.99 -7.39
C ARG A 462 26.20 -15.10 -8.19
N TYR A 463 25.05 -15.18 -7.51
CA TYR A 463 23.73 -15.30 -8.11
C TYR A 463 22.91 -14.01 -7.99
N ALA A 464 23.54 -12.88 -7.69
CA ALA A 464 22.88 -11.58 -7.59
C ALA A 464 22.00 -11.27 -8.82
N GLU A 465 22.46 -11.58 -10.04
CA GLU A 465 21.67 -11.40 -11.27
C GLU A 465 20.35 -12.20 -11.29
N LEU A 466 20.30 -13.38 -10.68
CA LEU A 466 19.05 -14.15 -10.56
C LEU A 466 18.17 -13.60 -9.44
N LEU A 467 18.78 -13.11 -8.35
CA LEU A 467 18.06 -12.51 -7.23
C LEU A 467 17.41 -11.17 -7.58
N GLU A 468 17.83 -10.50 -8.66
CA GLU A 468 17.15 -9.31 -9.21
C GLU A 468 15.76 -9.62 -9.76
N TYR A 469 15.48 -10.87 -10.17
CA TYR A 469 14.13 -11.24 -10.62
C TYR A 469 13.17 -11.23 -9.41
N PRO A 470 11.99 -10.60 -9.50
CA PRO A 470 11.09 -10.40 -8.36
C PRO A 470 10.71 -11.70 -7.64
N HIS A 471 10.38 -12.74 -8.39
CA HIS A 471 9.90 -14.04 -7.94
C HIS A 471 11.00 -15.01 -7.44
N VAL A 472 12.26 -14.57 -7.37
CA VAL A 472 13.39 -15.40 -6.95
C VAL A 472 13.81 -15.10 -5.52
N GLY A 473 13.75 -16.09 -4.63
CA GLY A 473 14.30 -16.10 -3.28
C GLY A 473 15.59 -16.92 -3.16
N LEU A 474 16.07 -17.12 -1.92
CA LEU A 474 17.34 -17.76 -1.60
C LEU A 474 17.17 -18.81 -0.49
N ALA A 475 17.74 -20.00 -0.69
CA ALA A 475 17.85 -21.04 0.32
C ALA A 475 19.31 -21.26 0.71
N LEU A 476 19.54 -21.41 2.01
CA LEU A 476 20.82 -21.83 2.56
C LEU A 476 20.68 -23.29 2.97
N ASP A 477 21.65 -24.12 2.54
CA ASP A 477 21.75 -25.51 2.97
C ASP A 477 22.98 -25.75 3.88
N PRO A 478 22.83 -25.58 5.21
CA PRO A 478 23.91 -25.77 6.16
C PRO A 478 24.46 -27.20 6.21
N GLU A 479 23.73 -28.22 5.73
CA GLU A 479 24.24 -29.59 5.80
C GLU A 479 25.51 -29.77 4.94
N TRP A 480 25.67 -28.92 3.93
CA TRP A 480 26.82 -28.91 3.03
C TRP A 480 27.86 -27.84 3.40
N ARG A 481 27.73 -27.16 4.53
CA ARG A 481 28.72 -26.20 5.01
C ARG A 481 29.87 -26.91 5.74
N LEU A 482 31.04 -26.92 5.11
CA LEU A 482 32.27 -27.58 5.59
C LEU A 482 33.22 -26.61 6.31
N ALA A 483 33.85 -27.09 7.37
CA ALA A 483 35.05 -26.48 7.93
C ALA A 483 36.29 -26.71 7.02
N PRO A 484 37.40 -25.96 7.21
CA PRO A 484 38.55 -26.00 6.29
C PRO A 484 39.21 -27.38 6.07
N ASP A 485 39.11 -28.30 7.03
CA ASP A 485 39.66 -29.65 6.98
C ASP A 485 38.62 -30.75 6.71
N GLN A 486 37.34 -30.38 6.66
CA GLN A 486 36.22 -31.30 6.46
C GLN A 486 35.98 -31.62 4.98
N VAL A 487 35.35 -32.76 4.74
CA VAL A 487 34.87 -33.21 3.42
C VAL A 487 33.46 -33.80 3.55
N HIS A 488 32.67 -33.78 2.48
CA HIS A 488 31.29 -34.28 2.50
C HIS A 488 31.20 -35.79 2.80
N LEU A 489 30.01 -36.23 3.24
CA LEU A 489 29.67 -37.63 3.55
C LEU A 489 30.48 -38.28 4.70
N ARG A 490 31.23 -37.48 5.47
CA ARG A 490 31.93 -37.91 6.69
C ARG A 490 31.27 -37.38 7.96
N GLN A 491 30.66 -36.22 7.85
CA GLN A 491 29.86 -35.55 8.86
C GLN A 491 28.78 -34.74 8.15
N ILE A 492 27.75 -34.34 8.91
CA ILE A 492 26.82 -33.29 8.49
C ILE A 492 27.49 -31.95 8.75
N GLY A 493 27.39 -31.03 7.79
CA GLY A 493 27.89 -29.67 7.88
C GLY A 493 27.17 -28.84 8.94
N SER A 494 27.72 -27.65 9.17
CA SER A 494 27.13 -26.70 10.12
C SER A 494 27.57 -25.28 9.81
N VAL A 495 26.70 -24.33 10.10
CA VAL A 495 26.98 -22.89 10.04
C VAL A 495 26.66 -22.23 11.38
N GLY A 496 27.38 -21.17 11.72
CA GLY A 496 27.04 -20.30 12.85
C GLY A 496 26.01 -19.25 12.43
N ILE A 497 25.14 -18.83 13.35
CA ILE A 497 24.09 -17.85 13.07
C ILE A 497 24.62 -16.52 12.51
N ASP A 498 25.85 -16.12 12.87
CA ASP A 498 26.45 -14.87 12.39
C ASP A 498 26.63 -14.86 10.85
N GLU A 499 26.94 -16.00 10.22
CA GLU A 499 27.06 -16.11 8.76
C GLU A 499 25.68 -16.12 8.08
N VAL A 500 24.67 -16.71 8.74
CA VAL A 500 23.27 -16.69 8.27
C VAL A 500 22.74 -15.25 8.31
N ASN A 501 22.90 -14.56 9.45
CA ASN A 501 22.50 -13.16 9.61
C ASN A 501 23.25 -12.25 8.64
N ALA A 502 24.56 -12.44 8.42
CA ALA A 502 25.30 -11.67 7.42
C ALA A 502 24.76 -11.87 5.99
N THR A 503 24.25 -13.08 5.68
CA THR A 503 23.62 -13.36 4.39
C THR A 503 22.25 -12.70 4.28
N ALA A 504 21.45 -12.75 5.35
CA ALA A 504 20.17 -12.06 5.45
C ALA A 504 20.32 -10.53 5.35
N ASP A 505 21.26 -9.93 6.09
CA ASP A 505 21.57 -8.50 6.06
C ASP A 505 21.93 -8.04 4.63
N TRP A 506 22.77 -8.83 3.95
CA TRP A 506 23.15 -8.57 2.56
C TRP A 506 21.95 -8.64 1.62
N LEU A 507 21.13 -9.71 1.71
CA LEU A 507 19.96 -9.89 0.84
C LEU A 507 18.89 -8.83 1.10
N ALA A 508 18.64 -8.46 2.36
CA ALA A 508 17.70 -7.40 2.74
C ALA A 508 18.13 -6.05 2.17
N THR A 509 19.41 -5.69 2.31
CA THR A 509 19.96 -4.47 1.72
C THR A 509 19.85 -4.50 0.19
N PHE A 510 20.21 -5.63 -0.43
CA PHE A 510 20.11 -5.83 -1.87
C PHE A 510 18.69 -5.64 -2.41
N THR A 511 17.69 -6.19 -1.71
CA THR A 511 16.27 -6.08 -2.04
C THR A 511 15.78 -4.64 -1.89
N ARG A 512 16.09 -3.99 -0.77
CA ARG A 512 15.71 -2.60 -0.47
C ARG A 512 16.27 -1.62 -1.50
N ASP A 513 17.58 -1.69 -1.77
CA ASP A 513 18.28 -0.78 -2.67
C ASP A 513 17.77 -0.88 -4.13
N ARG A 514 17.15 -2.01 -4.47
CA ARG A 514 16.57 -2.28 -5.79
C ARG A 514 15.04 -2.19 -5.81
N GLN A 515 14.41 -1.80 -4.70
CA GLN A 515 12.95 -1.67 -4.57
C GLN A 515 12.21 -2.97 -4.93
N LEU A 516 12.85 -4.13 -4.72
CA LEU A 516 12.29 -5.43 -5.08
C LEU A 516 11.20 -5.85 -4.09
N PRO A 517 10.22 -6.67 -4.52
CA PRO A 517 9.29 -7.32 -3.61
C PRO A 517 10.01 -8.18 -2.56
N GLN A 518 9.29 -8.52 -1.49
CA GLN A 518 9.82 -9.33 -0.40
C GLN A 518 10.37 -10.66 -0.92
N LYS A 519 11.53 -11.07 -0.42
CA LYS A 519 12.23 -12.29 -0.84
C LYS A 519 12.00 -13.42 0.13
N MET A 520 11.72 -14.61 -0.39
CA MET A 520 11.76 -15.83 0.39
C MET A 520 13.22 -16.12 0.81
N PHE A 521 13.47 -16.29 2.12
CA PHE A 521 14.77 -16.66 2.66
C PHE A 521 14.65 -17.94 3.50
N LEU A 522 15.08 -19.05 2.90
CA LEU A 522 14.84 -20.40 3.38
C LEU A 522 16.08 -20.97 4.07
N LEU A 523 15.91 -21.55 5.25
CA LEU A 523 16.97 -22.21 6.01
C LEU A 523 16.66 -23.71 6.12
N HIS A 524 17.39 -24.54 5.38
CA HIS A 524 17.27 -25.99 5.50
C HIS A 524 17.78 -26.48 6.84
N GLN A 525 16.98 -27.32 7.50
CA GLN A 525 17.35 -27.88 8.76
C GLN A 525 16.61 -29.19 9.06
N PHE A 526 17.35 -30.22 9.48
CA PHE A 526 16.79 -31.42 10.09
C PHE A 526 17.48 -31.78 11.43
N SER A 527 18.44 -30.97 11.85
CA SER A 527 19.11 -31.09 13.15
C SER A 527 19.48 -29.72 13.71
N LEU A 528 19.26 -29.51 15.01
CA LEU A 528 19.57 -28.23 15.68
C LEU A 528 21.04 -27.82 15.53
N ARG A 529 21.97 -28.78 15.43
CA ARG A 529 23.41 -28.49 15.29
C ARG A 529 23.81 -27.90 13.93
N MET A 530 22.94 -27.98 12.93
CA MET A 530 23.23 -27.46 11.58
C MET A 530 23.36 -25.93 11.59
N ILE A 531 22.62 -25.26 12.48
CA ILE A 531 22.67 -23.81 12.68
C ILE A 531 22.91 -23.56 14.16
N THR A 532 24.14 -23.18 14.50
CA THR A 532 24.53 -22.93 15.89
C THR A 532 24.05 -21.55 16.33
N ASP A 533 23.51 -21.44 17.55
CA ASP A 533 22.93 -20.22 18.16
C ASP A 533 21.75 -19.62 17.38
N ARG A 534 20.92 -20.48 16.78
CA ARG A 534 19.79 -20.12 15.90
C ARG A 534 18.76 -19.18 16.55
N GLU A 535 18.63 -19.19 17.87
CA GLU A 535 17.77 -18.25 18.61
C GLU A 535 18.16 -16.78 18.43
N ARG A 536 19.36 -16.49 17.90
CA ARG A 536 19.83 -15.15 17.55
C ARG A 536 19.56 -14.76 16.08
N LEU A 537 18.76 -15.54 15.34
CA LEU A 537 18.38 -15.19 13.97
C LEU A 537 17.69 -13.82 13.96
N HIS A 538 18.12 -12.94 13.06
CA HIS A 538 17.50 -11.63 12.88
C HIS A 538 16.26 -11.77 11.97
N THR A 539 15.07 -11.69 12.56
CA THR A 539 13.80 -11.84 11.82
C THR A 539 13.13 -10.50 11.47
N GLY A 540 13.73 -9.37 11.85
CA GLY A 540 13.17 -8.03 11.66
C GLY A 540 13.42 -7.39 10.27
N HIS A 541 13.76 -8.18 9.25
CA HIS A 541 13.97 -7.64 7.90
C HIS A 541 12.65 -7.58 7.13
N ASP A 542 12.12 -6.36 6.93
CA ASP A 542 10.91 -6.12 6.13
C ASP A 542 11.02 -6.65 4.69
N GLU A 543 12.23 -6.82 4.18
CA GLU A 543 12.53 -7.32 2.84
C GLU A 543 12.50 -8.84 2.72
N LEU A 544 12.52 -9.59 3.82
CA LEU A 544 12.70 -11.04 3.82
C LEU A 544 11.57 -11.76 4.54
N ALA A 545 11.04 -12.79 3.90
CA ALA A 545 10.20 -13.80 4.54
C ALA A 545 11.09 -14.97 4.98
N MET A 546 11.36 -15.02 6.29
CA MET A 546 12.23 -16.01 6.92
C MET A 546 11.49 -17.34 7.10
N ILE A 547 12.07 -18.43 6.60
CA ILE A 547 11.50 -19.78 6.73
C ILE A 547 12.54 -20.73 7.32
N ILE A 548 12.15 -21.52 8.32
CA ILE A 548 12.88 -22.73 8.69
C ILE A 548 12.20 -23.93 8.02
N HIS A 549 12.97 -24.69 7.25
CA HIS A 549 12.48 -25.82 6.46
C HIS A 549 12.91 -27.15 7.06
N ALA A 550 11.95 -27.97 7.45
CA ALA A 550 12.18 -29.31 8.00
C ALA A 550 12.57 -30.30 6.90
N ASP A 551 13.86 -30.31 6.57
CA ASP A 551 14.48 -31.05 5.48
C ASP A 551 14.94 -32.48 5.89
N GLY A 552 14.12 -33.16 6.71
CA GLY A 552 14.46 -34.47 7.27
C GLY A 552 13.64 -35.60 6.64
N GLN A 553 14.31 -36.64 6.13
CA GLN A 553 13.65 -37.82 5.56
C GLN A 553 13.42 -38.96 6.56
N GLY A 554 12.49 -39.86 6.25
CA GLY A 554 12.36 -41.16 6.91
C GLY A 554 10.93 -41.52 7.31
N SER A 555 10.77 -42.32 8.37
CA SER A 555 9.43 -42.70 8.85
C SER A 555 8.66 -41.49 9.37
N GLN A 556 7.35 -41.47 9.21
CA GLN A 556 6.51 -40.35 9.65
C GLN A 556 6.67 -39.96 11.14
N PRO A 557 6.82 -40.91 12.10
CA PRO A 557 7.14 -40.55 13.48
C PRO A 557 8.49 -39.82 13.65
N ALA A 558 9.50 -40.18 12.85
CA ALA A 558 10.80 -39.52 12.89
C ALA A 558 10.69 -38.07 12.36
N LYS A 559 9.97 -37.87 11.26
CA LYS A 559 9.73 -36.54 10.69
C LYS A 559 8.93 -35.65 11.65
N ALA A 560 7.86 -36.17 12.24
CA ALA A 560 7.09 -35.46 13.26
C ALA A 560 7.97 -35.09 14.48
N GLY A 561 8.89 -35.97 14.87
CA GLY A 561 9.88 -35.69 15.92
C GLY A 561 10.85 -34.57 15.54
N THR A 562 11.37 -34.57 14.31
CA THR A 562 12.22 -33.49 13.77
C THR A 562 11.46 -32.17 13.75
N TRP A 563 10.25 -32.14 13.19
CA TRP A 563 9.38 -30.96 13.16
C TRP A 563 9.15 -30.36 14.55
N ALA A 564 8.74 -31.20 15.52
CA ALA A 564 8.53 -30.76 16.89
C ALA A 564 9.82 -30.25 17.56
N THR A 565 10.97 -30.84 17.24
CA THR A 565 12.27 -30.45 17.80
C THR A 565 12.74 -29.11 17.23
N LEU A 566 12.63 -28.92 15.90
CA LEU A 566 13.07 -27.69 15.24
C LEU A 566 12.24 -26.48 15.67
N ARG A 567 10.97 -26.66 16.01
CA ARG A 567 10.09 -25.58 16.48
C ARG A 567 10.34 -25.15 17.93
N GLN A 568 11.01 -25.97 18.74
CA GLN A 568 11.30 -25.62 20.13
C GLN A 568 12.32 -24.47 20.20
N GLY A 569 11.92 -23.36 20.82
CA GLY A 569 12.77 -22.18 20.99
C GLY A 569 13.16 -21.50 19.69
N ALA A 570 12.43 -21.77 18.60
CA ALA A 570 12.64 -21.07 17.35
C ALA A 570 12.15 -19.61 17.46
N PRO A 571 12.83 -18.67 16.79
CA PRO A 571 12.33 -17.30 16.63
C PRO A 571 11.07 -17.29 15.77
N ASP A 572 10.43 -16.12 15.67
CA ASP A 572 9.24 -15.95 14.85
C ASP A 572 9.58 -16.03 13.35
N VAL A 573 9.17 -17.13 12.72
CA VAL A 573 9.47 -17.48 11.32
C VAL A 573 8.33 -18.32 10.74
N HIS A 574 8.25 -18.33 9.41
CA HIS A 574 7.41 -19.27 8.67
C HIS A 574 8.03 -20.67 8.69
N TRP A 575 7.19 -21.68 8.44
CA TRP A 575 7.60 -23.06 8.51
C TRP A 575 7.40 -23.80 7.20
N GLY A 576 8.43 -24.52 6.78
CA GLY A 576 8.33 -25.38 5.62
C GLY A 576 8.55 -26.86 5.96
N TRP A 577 7.93 -27.75 5.19
CA TRP A 577 8.01 -29.19 5.33
C TRP A 577 8.42 -29.84 4.01
N LYS A 578 9.38 -30.77 4.05
CA LYS A 578 9.76 -31.52 2.85
C LYS A 578 9.17 -32.91 2.84
N ASN A 579 8.67 -33.35 1.71
CA ASN A 579 8.32 -34.74 1.40
C ASN A 579 9.36 -35.33 0.45
N PHE A 580 9.78 -36.57 0.72
CA PHE A 580 10.72 -37.31 -0.11
C PHE A 580 9.98 -38.48 -0.76
N TYR A 581 9.99 -38.58 -2.09
CA TYR A 581 9.19 -39.59 -2.80
C TYR A 581 9.56 -41.03 -2.43
N ASP A 582 10.86 -41.32 -2.30
CA ASP A 582 11.36 -42.68 -2.15
C ASP A 582 11.93 -42.95 -0.74
N GLU A 583 12.38 -41.91 -0.03
CA GLU A 583 13.00 -42.02 1.29
C GLU A 583 12.01 -41.95 2.45
N ASP A 584 10.84 -41.33 2.24
CA ASP A 584 9.76 -41.36 3.22
C ASP A 584 8.94 -42.64 3.08
N THR A 585 8.76 -43.36 4.18
CA THR A 585 8.13 -44.70 4.17
C THR A 585 6.98 -44.79 5.20
N PRO A 586 5.71 -44.67 4.75
CA PRO A 586 5.27 -44.11 3.47
C PRO A 586 5.45 -42.59 3.44
N MET A 587 5.59 -41.97 2.25
CA MET A 587 5.44 -40.53 2.06
C MET A 587 3.99 -40.10 2.36
N LEU A 588 3.80 -38.90 2.92
CA LEU A 588 2.48 -38.31 3.08
C LEU A 588 1.92 -37.87 1.72
N ASP A 589 0.62 -38.09 1.51
CA ASP A 589 -0.09 -37.45 0.40
C ASP A 589 -0.37 -35.95 0.70
N PRO A 590 -0.88 -35.16 -0.26
CA PRO A 590 -1.16 -33.74 -0.03
C PRO A 590 -2.10 -33.47 1.15
N ALA A 591 -3.18 -34.22 1.29
CA ALA A 591 -4.15 -34.02 2.38
C ALA A 591 -3.54 -34.36 3.76
N GLN A 592 -2.71 -35.39 3.83
CA GLN A 592 -1.97 -35.75 5.04
C GLN A 592 -0.88 -34.73 5.37
N THR A 593 -0.18 -34.22 4.36
CA THR A 593 0.83 -33.16 4.54
C THR A 593 0.18 -31.89 5.09
N TYR A 594 -0.97 -31.52 4.55
CA TYR A 594 -1.73 -30.36 5.03
C TYR A 594 -2.40 -30.56 6.39
N ALA A 595 -2.41 -31.79 6.91
CA ALA A 595 -2.81 -32.11 8.28
C ALA A 595 -1.67 -32.02 9.30
N VAL A 596 -0.41 -31.81 8.87
CA VAL A 596 0.70 -31.50 9.77
C VAL A 596 0.39 -30.21 10.53
N GLN A 597 0.70 -30.17 11.83
CA GLN A 597 0.38 -29.03 12.70
C GLN A 597 1.63 -28.37 13.31
N PRO A 598 1.76 -27.03 13.21
CA PRO A 598 0.94 -26.12 12.39
C PRO A 598 1.07 -26.48 10.92
N VAL A 599 0.09 -26.03 10.12
CA VAL A 599 0.10 -26.25 8.67
C VAL A 599 1.35 -25.59 8.09
N PRO A 600 2.16 -26.30 7.28
CA PRO A 600 3.33 -25.71 6.64
C PRO A 600 2.94 -24.58 5.67
N ASP A 601 3.73 -23.51 5.66
CA ASP A 601 3.63 -22.40 4.70
C ASP A 601 4.27 -22.75 3.35
N LEU A 602 5.31 -23.59 3.40
CA LEU A 602 6.00 -24.16 2.24
C LEU A 602 5.98 -25.69 2.32
N VAL A 603 5.62 -26.37 1.24
CA VAL A 603 5.81 -27.81 1.08
C VAL A 603 6.73 -28.09 -0.09
N THR A 604 7.87 -28.72 0.16
CA THR A 604 8.82 -29.11 -0.91
C THR A 604 8.74 -30.61 -1.19
N TYR A 605 8.80 -31.00 -2.47
CA TYR A 605 8.90 -32.39 -2.91
C TYR A 605 10.26 -32.65 -3.54
N GLN A 606 10.96 -33.68 -3.03
CA GLN A 606 12.26 -34.14 -3.53
C GLN A 606 12.22 -35.59 -4.01
#